data_AF-B9NPG7-F1
#
_entry.id   AF-B9NPG7-F1
#
_cell.length_a   1.000
_cell.length_b   1.000
_cell.length_c   1.000
_cell.angle_alpha   90.00
_cell.angle_beta   90.00
_cell.angle_gamma   90.00
#
_symmetry.space_group_name_H-M   'P 1'
#
loop_
_entity.id
_entity.type
_entity.pdbx_description
1 polymer ?
#
loop_
_entity_poly.entity_id
_entity_poly.type
_entity_poly.pdbx_seq_one_letter_code
_entity_poly.pdbx_strand_id
1 'polypeptide(L)'
;MTAGAAALATSLTLATAAMADTTPDLRGAWTGTYTKVSPSRTATGDAPRFHQGEWVLDIQQQQDNLFWGPSKWRPNADADWRVFDATGTISLDGSGKIGLVESSADPDVGVNAIVDAYYKDGKIYADFRSLRRGTAYSTVLERQVN
;
A
#
# COMPACT_ATOMS: atom_id res chain seq x y z
N MET A 1 -58.39 37.37 8.52
CA MET A 1 -57.96 36.45 9.60
C MET A 1 -58.73 35.16 9.36
N THR A 2 -58.14 34.01 9.07
CA THR A 2 -57.08 33.28 9.78
C THR A 2 -56.33 32.34 8.82
N ALA A 3 -55.02 32.20 9.03
CA ALA A 3 -54.14 31.29 8.29
C ALA A 3 -54.29 29.84 8.81
N GLY A 4 -54.37 28.87 7.91
CA GLY A 4 -54.23 27.45 8.22
C GLY A 4 -52.84 26.98 7.82
N ALA A 5 -51.90 26.95 8.77
CA ALA A 5 -50.58 26.39 8.56
C ALA A 5 -50.67 24.86 8.56
N ALA A 6 -50.50 24.23 7.39
CA ALA A 6 -50.26 22.80 7.31
C ALA A 6 -48.81 22.54 7.76
N ALA A 7 -48.64 21.97 8.95
CA ALA A 7 -47.36 21.51 9.44
C ALA A 7 -46.92 20.30 8.59
N LEU A 8 -45.95 20.53 7.71
CA LEU A 8 -45.26 19.47 6.98
C LEU A 8 -44.36 18.72 7.97
N ALA A 9 -44.87 17.61 8.52
CA ALA A 9 -44.07 16.69 9.32
C ALA A 9 -43.03 16.03 8.42
N THR A 10 -41.85 16.65 8.33
CA THR A 10 -40.67 16.04 7.73
C THR A 10 -40.21 14.93 8.67
N SER A 11 -40.67 13.70 8.41
CA SER A 11 -40.09 12.52 9.03
C SER A 11 -38.63 12.43 8.59
N LEU A 12 -37.73 12.95 9.41
CA LEU A 12 -36.31 12.64 9.39
C LEU A 12 -36.20 11.14 9.69
N THR A 13 -36.27 10.32 8.64
CA THR A 13 -35.64 9.01 8.66
C THR A 13 -34.16 9.29 8.89
N LEU A 14 -33.71 9.21 10.14
CA LEU A 14 -32.31 9.00 10.43
C LEU A 14 -31.97 7.68 9.75
N ALA A 15 -31.48 7.79 8.51
CA ALA A 15 -30.71 6.73 7.90
C ALA A 15 -29.49 6.57 8.82
N THR A 16 -29.60 5.66 9.78
CA THR A 16 -28.44 4.87 10.19
C THR A 16 -27.92 4.28 8.89
N ALA A 17 -26.98 4.99 8.26
CA ALA A 17 -26.09 4.42 7.28
C ALA A 17 -25.47 3.24 8.00
N ALA A 18 -25.98 2.05 7.74
CA ALA A 18 -25.25 0.84 8.02
C ALA A 18 -23.90 1.07 7.35
N MET A 19 -22.86 1.29 8.15
CA MET A 19 -21.50 1.22 7.67
C MET A 19 -21.35 -0.23 7.23
N ALA A 20 -21.72 -0.50 5.96
CA ALA A 20 -21.31 -1.71 5.30
C ALA A 20 -19.80 -1.76 5.53
N ASP A 21 -19.30 -2.94 5.88
CA ASP A 21 -17.88 -3.17 6.05
C ASP A 21 -17.21 -2.89 4.69
N THR A 22 -16.85 -1.63 4.44
CA THR A 22 -16.42 -1.11 3.14
C THR A 22 -14.93 -1.29 2.91
N THR A 23 -14.26 -1.95 3.85
CA THR A 23 -12.85 -2.25 3.76
C THR A 23 -12.61 -3.18 2.59
N PRO A 24 -11.88 -2.75 1.53
CA PRO A 24 -11.70 -3.59 0.37
C PRO A 24 -10.84 -4.80 0.73
N ASP A 25 -11.17 -5.95 0.13
CA ASP A 25 -10.37 -7.16 0.27
C ASP A 25 -9.10 -7.04 -0.56
N LEU A 26 -7.97 -6.82 0.10
CA LEU A 26 -6.66 -6.67 -0.53
C LEU A 26 -5.94 -8.01 -0.71
N ARG A 27 -6.48 -9.15 -0.25
CA ARG A 27 -5.79 -10.45 -0.35
C ARG A 27 -5.44 -10.82 -1.79
N GLY A 28 -4.29 -11.48 -1.96
CA GLY A 28 -3.72 -11.89 -3.24
C GLY A 28 -2.38 -11.23 -3.55
N ALA A 29 -1.80 -11.62 -4.69
CA ALA A 29 -0.51 -11.13 -5.15
C ALA A 29 -0.67 -9.85 -6.00
N TRP A 30 0.08 -8.81 -5.64
CA TRP A 30 0.13 -7.52 -6.30
C TRP A 30 1.54 -7.30 -6.86
N THR A 31 1.66 -7.06 -8.16
CA THR A 31 2.96 -6.94 -8.83
C THR A 31 3.11 -5.60 -9.50
N GLY A 32 4.31 -5.01 -9.42
CA GLY A 32 4.67 -3.82 -10.18
C GLY A 32 6.15 -3.79 -10.50
N THR A 33 6.51 -2.91 -11.43
CA THR A 33 7.91 -2.58 -11.72
C THR A 33 8.21 -1.19 -11.19
N TYR A 34 9.44 -0.98 -10.72
CA TYR A 34 9.87 0.31 -10.20
C TYR A 34 11.21 0.70 -10.80
N THR A 35 11.49 2.01 -10.79
CA THR A 35 12.83 2.54 -11.06
C THR A 35 13.35 3.19 -9.79
N LYS A 36 14.58 2.84 -9.41
CA LYS A 36 15.26 3.45 -8.26
C LYS A 36 16.60 4.03 -8.69
N VAL A 37 17.09 4.97 -7.90
CA VAL A 37 18.48 5.44 -7.98
C VAL A 37 19.25 4.81 -6.84
N SER A 38 20.38 4.17 -7.15
CA SER A 38 21.35 3.81 -6.12
C SER A 38 22.20 5.05 -5.82
N PRO A 39 22.39 5.43 -4.55
CA PRO A 39 23.30 6.52 -4.21
C PRO A 39 24.70 6.24 -4.79
N SER A 40 25.18 7.11 -5.66
CA SER A 40 26.58 7.11 -6.08
C SER A 40 27.41 7.50 -4.86
N ARG A 41 28.35 6.66 -4.42
CA ARG A 41 29.32 7.06 -3.41
C ARG A 41 30.27 8.06 -4.09
N THR A 42 29.96 9.34 -3.94
CA THR A 42 30.57 10.52 -4.58
C THR A 42 32.06 10.74 -4.29
N ALA A 43 32.83 9.74 -3.86
CA ALA A 43 34.28 9.82 -3.90
C ALA A 43 34.85 9.71 -5.33
N THR A 44 34.09 9.20 -6.31
CA THR A 44 34.59 8.90 -7.67
C THR A 44 33.94 9.70 -8.82
N GLY A 45 32.96 10.57 -8.55
CA GLY A 45 32.37 11.42 -9.59
C GLY A 45 31.47 10.71 -10.61
N ASP A 46 31.09 9.46 -10.37
CA ASP A 46 30.22 8.71 -11.28
C ASP A 46 28.77 9.22 -11.25
N ALA A 47 28.18 9.38 -12.44
CA ALA A 47 26.78 9.78 -12.62
C ALA A 47 25.81 8.79 -11.93
N PRO A 48 24.66 9.27 -11.40
CA PRO A 48 23.67 8.41 -10.77
C PRO A 48 23.17 7.35 -11.76
N ARG A 49 23.08 6.10 -11.31
CA ARG A 49 22.57 4.98 -12.11
C ARG A 49 21.13 4.67 -11.69
N PHE A 50 20.25 4.65 -12.68
CA PHE A 50 18.88 4.22 -12.54
C PHE A 50 18.81 2.71 -12.77
N HIS A 51 18.10 2.02 -11.89
CA HIS A 51 17.91 0.58 -11.95
C HIS A 51 16.43 0.27 -11.94
N GLN A 52 16.00 -0.56 -12.88
CA GLN A 52 14.68 -1.17 -12.81
C GLN A 52 14.67 -2.32 -11.81
N GLY A 53 13.49 -2.68 -11.34
CA GLY A 53 13.28 -3.83 -10.48
C GLY A 53 11.80 -4.20 -10.45
N GLU A 54 11.53 -5.34 -9.86
CA GLU A 54 10.19 -5.86 -9.66
C GLU A 54 9.88 -5.92 -8.17
N TRP A 55 8.62 -5.66 -7.84
CA TRP A 55 8.08 -5.78 -6.50
C TRP A 55 6.79 -6.60 -6.56
N VAL A 56 6.71 -7.61 -5.69
CA VAL A 56 5.51 -8.38 -5.40
C VAL A 56 5.13 -8.17 -3.95
N LEU A 57 3.93 -7.67 -3.69
CA LEU A 57 3.29 -7.67 -2.38
C LEU A 57 2.22 -8.76 -2.40
N ASP A 58 2.43 -9.83 -1.66
CA ASP A 58 1.48 -10.95 -1.56
C ASP A 58 0.75 -10.87 -0.21
N ILE A 59 -0.50 -10.41 -0.24
CA ILE A 59 -1.31 -10.25 0.96
C ILE A 59 -2.03 -11.56 1.24
N GLN A 60 -1.56 -12.28 2.25
CA GLN A 60 -2.03 -13.64 2.56
C GLN A 60 -3.15 -13.65 3.59
N GLN A 61 -3.08 -12.75 4.58
CA GLN A 61 -4.07 -12.62 5.63
C GLN A 61 -4.55 -11.18 5.72
N GLN A 62 -5.85 -11.01 5.91
CA GLN A 62 -6.48 -9.74 6.20
C GLN A 62 -7.59 -9.96 7.22
N GLN A 63 -7.58 -9.17 8.29
CA GLN A 63 -8.63 -9.10 9.28
C GLN A 63 -9.04 -7.63 9.40
N ASP A 64 -10.28 -7.34 9.01
CA ASP A 64 -10.81 -5.98 8.89
C ASP A 64 -9.86 -5.13 8.03
N ASN A 65 -9.27 -4.10 8.64
CA ASN A 65 -8.36 -3.18 7.97
C ASN A 65 -6.88 -3.52 8.13
N LEU A 66 -6.52 -4.54 8.91
CA LEU A 66 -5.14 -4.99 9.09
C LEU A 66 -4.84 -6.15 8.15
N PHE A 67 -3.65 -6.14 7.57
CA PHE A 67 -3.20 -7.23 6.70
C PHE A 67 -1.74 -7.59 6.93
N TRP A 68 -1.41 -8.81 6.49
CA TRP A 68 -0.07 -9.36 6.55
C TRP A 68 0.22 -10.23 5.32
N GLY A 69 1.48 -10.23 4.90
CA GLY A 69 2.02 -11.20 3.96
C GLY A 69 3.42 -10.80 3.44
N PRO A 70 4.04 -11.62 2.58
CA PRO A 70 5.39 -11.34 2.13
C PRO A 70 5.46 -10.20 1.12
N SER A 71 6.46 -9.34 1.29
CA SER A 71 6.94 -8.36 0.31
C SER A 71 8.24 -8.86 -0.32
N LYS A 72 8.25 -8.99 -1.65
CA LYS A 72 9.35 -9.60 -2.40
C LYS A 72 9.86 -8.64 -3.45
N TRP A 73 11.18 -8.50 -3.58
CA TRP A 73 11.77 -7.73 -4.67
C TRP A 73 12.97 -8.38 -5.30
N ARG A 74 13.16 -8.09 -6.58
CA ARG A 74 14.37 -8.45 -7.33
C ARG A 74 14.79 -7.30 -8.27
N PRO A 75 16.10 -7.11 -8.48
CA PRO A 75 16.60 -6.07 -9.39
C PRO A 75 16.46 -6.41 -10.88
N ASN A 76 16.20 -7.67 -11.23
CA ASN A 76 15.95 -8.14 -12.61
C ASN A 76 15.41 -9.58 -12.55
N ALA A 77 14.97 -10.11 -13.70
CA ALA A 77 14.35 -11.43 -13.80
C ALA A 77 15.26 -12.60 -13.39
N ASP A 78 16.58 -12.45 -13.58
CA ASP A 78 17.58 -13.50 -13.31
C ASP A 78 18.06 -13.51 -11.84
N ALA A 79 17.67 -12.52 -11.05
CA ALA A 79 18.06 -12.41 -9.65
C ALA A 79 17.03 -13.06 -8.72
N ASP A 80 17.55 -13.65 -7.64
CA ASP A 80 16.72 -14.22 -6.57
C ASP A 80 15.84 -13.16 -5.91
N TRP A 81 14.64 -13.59 -5.53
CA TRP A 81 13.73 -12.78 -4.72
C TRP A 81 14.29 -12.57 -3.33
N ARG A 82 14.40 -11.31 -2.94
CA ARG A 82 14.59 -10.94 -1.54
C ARG A 82 13.21 -10.83 -0.90
N VAL A 83 13.03 -11.47 0.24
CA VAL A 83 11.72 -11.61 0.90
C VAL A 83 11.78 -10.95 2.28
N PHE A 84 10.76 -10.15 2.55
CA PHE A 84 10.51 -9.46 3.82
C PHE A 84 9.05 -9.69 4.21
N ASP A 85 8.76 -9.56 5.48
CA ASP A 85 7.38 -9.57 5.98
C ASP A 85 6.82 -8.15 5.86
N ALA A 86 5.63 -8.03 5.29
CA ALA A 86 4.87 -6.79 5.28
C ALA A 86 3.68 -6.91 6.23
N THR A 87 3.55 -5.92 7.11
CA THR A 87 2.31 -5.65 7.84
C THR A 87 1.81 -4.29 7.44
N GLY A 88 0.50 -4.16 7.28
CA GLY A 88 -0.07 -2.89 6.91
C GLY A 88 -1.52 -2.73 7.33
N THR A 89 -2.00 -1.52 7.14
CA THR A 89 -3.38 -1.13 7.38
C THR A 89 -3.94 -0.41 6.18
N ILE A 90 -5.21 -0.63 5.86
CA ILE A 90 -5.99 0.27 5.02
C ILE A 90 -6.86 1.20 5.90
N SER A 91 -7.14 2.40 5.42
CA SER A 91 -7.90 3.40 6.18
C SER A 91 -9.37 3.02 6.30
N LEU A 92 -9.94 3.23 7.49
CA LEU A 92 -11.35 2.97 7.80
C LEU A 92 -12.30 4.08 7.31
N ASP A 93 -11.75 5.23 6.89
CA ASP A 93 -12.51 6.38 6.40
C ASP A 93 -12.97 6.23 4.93
N GLY A 94 -12.67 5.09 4.30
CA GLY A 94 -12.98 4.84 2.89
C GLY A 94 -12.08 5.58 1.89
N SER A 95 -11.05 6.30 2.34
CA SER A 95 -10.11 6.98 1.44
C SER A 95 -9.17 6.03 0.69
N GLY A 96 -9.12 4.76 1.10
CA GLY A 96 -8.27 3.73 0.51
C GLY A 96 -6.79 3.91 0.82
N LYS A 97 -6.41 4.79 1.76
CA LYS A 97 -5.01 5.00 2.14
C LYS A 97 -4.47 3.74 2.81
N ILE A 98 -3.27 3.34 2.45
CA ILE A 98 -2.57 2.19 2.97
C ILE A 98 -1.27 2.66 3.61
N GLY A 99 -1.02 2.22 4.85
CA GLY A 99 0.28 2.32 5.49
C GLY A 99 0.87 0.92 5.61
N LEU A 100 2.13 0.73 5.25
CA LEU A 100 2.81 -0.55 5.30
C LEU A 100 4.21 -0.42 5.87
N VAL A 101 4.59 -1.39 6.69
CA VAL A 101 5.95 -1.55 7.23
C VAL A 101 6.49 -2.89 6.76
N GLU A 102 7.71 -2.86 6.22
CA GLU A 102 8.44 -4.08 5.90
C GLU A 102 9.49 -4.36 6.95
N SER A 103 9.53 -5.60 7.45
CA SER A 103 10.53 -6.10 8.37
C SER A 103 11.18 -7.36 7.82
N SER A 104 12.45 -7.57 8.15
CA SER A 104 13.06 -8.86 7.89
C SER A 104 12.49 -9.90 8.85
N ALA A 105 12.39 -11.15 8.40
CA ALA A 105 12.13 -12.28 9.27
C ALA A 105 13.25 -12.50 10.31
N ASP A 106 14.45 -11.97 10.02
CA ASP A 106 15.54 -11.88 10.99
C ASP A 106 15.35 -10.63 11.88
N PRO A 107 15.11 -10.80 13.19
CA PRO A 107 14.88 -9.68 14.10
C PRO A 107 16.12 -8.78 14.27
N ASP A 108 17.34 -9.33 14.11
CA ASP A 108 18.59 -8.57 14.21
C ASP A 108 18.79 -7.67 12.99
N VAL A 109 18.21 -8.06 11.86
CA VAL A 109 18.04 -7.17 10.72
C VAL A 109 17.05 -6.10 11.15
N GLY A 110 15.76 -6.42 11.35
CA GLY A 110 14.72 -5.46 11.78
C GLY A 110 13.95 -4.79 10.63
N VAL A 111 13.46 -3.55 10.81
CA VAL A 111 12.64 -2.82 9.82
C VAL A 111 13.45 -2.44 8.57
N ASN A 112 12.93 -2.73 7.38
CA ASN A 112 13.55 -2.41 6.09
C ASN A 112 13.02 -1.10 5.50
N ALA A 113 11.71 -0.90 5.53
CA ALA A 113 11.06 0.19 4.82
C ALA A 113 9.72 0.60 5.43
N ILE A 114 9.35 1.84 5.14
CA ILE A 114 8.01 2.38 5.33
C ILE A 114 7.45 2.68 3.94
N VAL A 115 6.21 2.25 3.72
CA VAL A 115 5.49 2.42 2.47
C VAL A 115 4.22 3.21 2.74
N ASP A 116 4.06 4.33 2.05
CA ASP A 116 2.78 5.03 1.96
C ASP A 116 2.13 4.61 0.64
N ALA A 117 0.86 4.23 0.67
CA ALA A 117 0.16 3.78 -0.52
C ALA A 117 -1.31 4.20 -0.49
N TYR A 118 -1.99 4.00 -1.61
CA TYR A 118 -3.44 4.10 -1.68
C TYR A 118 -4.01 3.11 -2.70
N TYR A 119 -5.16 2.53 -2.34
CA TYR A 119 -5.95 1.66 -3.19
C TYR A 119 -6.96 2.49 -3.98
N LYS A 120 -6.91 2.38 -5.30
CA LYS A 120 -7.84 3.05 -6.21
C LYS A 120 -7.98 2.27 -7.50
N ASP A 121 -9.21 2.14 -7.99
CA ASP A 121 -9.53 1.52 -9.29
C ASP A 121 -8.90 0.13 -9.49
N GLY A 122 -8.88 -0.69 -8.43
CA GLY A 122 -8.32 -2.04 -8.49
C GLY A 122 -6.80 -2.11 -8.49
N LYS A 123 -6.10 -1.02 -8.15
CA LYS A 123 -4.63 -0.92 -8.11
C LYS A 123 -4.14 -0.34 -6.79
N ILE A 124 -2.91 -0.67 -6.42
CA ILE A 124 -2.23 -0.06 -5.27
C ILE A 124 -1.13 0.85 -5.81
N TYR A 125 -1.24 2.15 -5.53
CA TYR A 125 -0.21 3.12 -5.85
C TYR A 125 0.66 3.28 -4.60
N ALA A 126 1.96 3.02 -4.71
CA ALA A 126 2.82 2.89 -3.54
C ALA A 126 4.11 3.69 -3.68
N ASP A 127 4.46 4.41 -2.62
CA ASP A 127 5.71 5.12 -2.40
C ASP A 127 6.53 4.39 -1.34
N PHE A 128 7.66 3.84 -1.76
CA PHE A 128 8.55 3.07 -0.94
C PHE A 128 9.72 3.91 -0.44
N ARG A 129 10.06 3.79 0.84
CA ARG A 129 11.23 4.44 1.45
C ARG A 129 12.01 3.44 2.30
N SER A 130 13.22 3.08 1.87
CA SER A 130 14.11 2.20 2.65
C SER A 130 14.77 2.96 3.79
N LEU A 131 14.71 2.38 4.99
CA LEU A 131 15.43 2.86 6.17
C LEU A 131 16.89 2.42 6.20
N ARG A 132 17.28 1.42 5.39
CA ARG A 132 18.64 0.86 5.40
C ARG A 132 19.55 1.35 4.29
N ARG A 133 19.00 1.52 3.09
CA ARG A 133 19.80 1.73 1.87
C ARG A 133 19.70 3.14 1.30
N GLY A 134 18.92 4.03 1.93
CA GLY A 134 18.71 5.40 1.42
C GLY A 134 18.13 5.40 0.01
N THR A 135 17.22 4.45 -0.28
CA THR A 135 16.57 4.28 -1.58
C THR A 135 15.09 4.60 -1.43
N ALA A 136 14.55 5.34 -2.38
CA ALA A 136 13.12 5.53 -2.55
C ALA A 136 12.71 5.28 -4.00
N TYR A 137 11.46 4.87 -4.20
CA TYR A 137 10.84 4.72 -5.51
C TYR A 137 9.32 4.71 -5.37
N SER A 138 8.64 4.91 -6.49
CA SER A 138 7.18 4.78 -6.59
C SER A 138 6.83 3.71 -7.61
N THR A 139 5.70 3.02 -7.42
CA THR A 139 5.18 2.05 -8.38
C THR A 139 3.66 1.94 -8.29
N VAL A 140 3.09 1.30 -9.32
CA VAL A 140 1.71 0.84 -9.32
C VAL A 140 1.74 -0.68 -9.28
N LEU A 141 1.13 -1.25 -8.24
CA LEU A 141 0.96 -2.69 -8.11
C LEU A 141 -0.41 -3.08 -8.65
N GLU A 142 -0.41 -4.04 -9.55
CA GLU A 142 -1.60 -4.62 -10.15
C GLU A 142 -1.80 -6.04 -9.64
N ARG A 143 -3.04 -6.41 -9.36
CA ARG A 143 -3.35 -7.76 -8.88
C ARG A 143 -3.06 -8.77 -9.99
N GLN A 144 -2.31 -9.82 -9.67
CA GLN A 144 -2.13 -10.94 -10.58
C GLN A 144 -3.46 -11.68 -10.71
N VAL A 145 -3.97 -11.75 -11.93
CA VAL A 145 -5.13 -12.56 -12.28
C VAL A 145 -4.58 -13.92 -12.68
N ASN A 146 -4.90 -14.95 -11.90
CA ASN A 146 -4.62 -16.34 -12.26
C ASN A 146 -5.61 -16.83 -13.32
#